data_AF-A0A2D4IPZ9-F1
#
_entry.id   AF-A0A2D4IPZ9-F1
#
_cell.length_a   1.000
_cell.length_b   1.000
_cell.length_c   1.000
_cell.angle_alpha   90.00
_cell.angle_beta   90.00
_cell.angle_gamma   90.00
#
_symmetry.space_group_name_H-M   'P 1'
#
loop_
_entity.id
_entity.type
_entity.pdbx_description
1 polymer ?
#
loop_
_entity_poly.entity_id
_entity_poly.type
_entity_poly.pdbx_seq_one_letter_code
_entity_poly.pdbx_strand_id
1 'polypeptide(L)'
;MDFDDNGVLQGFKDPLIHIYNKNSTVLKNTEYFQQLCTRTNILLLGDSMGDLSMADGVADMKNILRIGFLNDRVEERREKYIEAYDIVLEKDETLDVVNGILHFILAQPLYTLP
;
A
#
# COMPACT_ATOMS: atom_id res chain seq x y z
N MET A 1 -6.72 -19.28 -1.74
CA MET A 1 -8.02 -19.95 -1.53
C MET A 1 -7.95 -21.34 -2.12
N ASP A 2 -8.61 -22.29 -1.48
CA ASP A 2 -8.75 -23.67 -1.95
C ASP A 2 -10.21 -23.95 -2.27
N PHE A 3 -10.42 -24.51 -3.45
CA PHE A 3 -11.72 -24.87 -3.98
C PHE A 3 -11.70 -26.36 -4.29
N ASP A 4 -12.83 -27.04 -4.11
CA ASP A 4 -12.97 -28.42 -4.57
C ASP A 4 -13.23 -28.52 -6.07
N ASP A 5 -13.34 -29.76 -6.55
CA ASP A 5 -13.58 -30.07 -7.97
C ASP A 5 -14.93 -29.53 -8.49
N ASN A 6 -15.85 -29.17 -7.58
CA ASN A 6 -17.13 -28.53 -7.92
C ASN A 6 -17.06 -27.00 -7.82
N GLY A 7 -15.89 -26.42 -7.53
CA GLY A 7 -15.68 -24.99 -7.38
C GLY A 7 -16.21 -24.42 -6.06
N VAL A 8 -16.50 -25.24 -5.05
CA VAL A 8 -16.97 -24.77 -3.74
C VAL A 8 -15.76 -24.40 -2.89
N LEU A 9 -15.79 -23.19 -2.30
CA LEU A 9 -14.74 -22.68 -1.41
C LEU A 9 -14.67 -23.55 -0.15
N GLN A 10 -13.54 -24.24 0.05
CA GLN A 10 -13.30 -25.06 1.24
C GLN A 10 -12.40 -24.36 2.27
N GLY A 11 -11.61 -23.37 1.85
CA GLY A 11 -10.77 -22.64 2.79
C GLY A 11 -9.84 -21.60 2.15
N PHE A 12 -9.01 -20.99 2.98
CA PHE A 12 -7.99 -20.04 2.57
C PHE A 12 -6.61 -20.70 2.63
N LYS A 13 -5.73 -20.31 1.70
CA LYS A 13 -4.36 -20.81 1.67
C LYS A 13 -3.55 -20.00 2.68
N ASP A 14 -2.79 -20.71 3.50
CA ASP A 14 -1.85 -20.07 4.42
C ASP A 14 -0.61 -19.52 3.70
N PRO A 15 -0.03 -18.42 4.20
CA PRO A 15 -0.47 -17.64 5.37
C PRO A 15 -1.62 -16.68 5.03
N LEU A 16 -2.65 -16.64 5.87
CA LEU A 16 -3.73 -15.66 5.76
C LEU A 16 -3.22 -14.24 6.02
N ILE A 17 -3.33 -13.35 5.01
CA ILE A 17 -3.00 -11.93 5.15
C ILE A 17 -4.16 -11.23 5.86
N HIS A 18 -3.90 -10.74 7.07
CA HIS A 18 -4.85 -9.95 7.87
C HIS A 18 -4.26 -8.57 8.21
N ILE A 19 -5.07 -7.65 8.75
CA ILE A 19 -4.71 -6.24 9.02
C ILE A 19 -3.38 -6.10 9.80
N TYR A 20 -3.12 -7.00 10.74
CA TYR A 20 -1.90 -7.02 11.56
C TYR A 20 -0.71 -7.81 10.99
N ASN A 21 -0.83 -8.43 9.80
CA ASN A 21 0.23 -9.20 9.16
C ASN A 21 0.43 -8.78 7.69
N LYS A 22 0.11 -7.52 7.36
CA LYS A 22 0.41 -6.95 6.04
C LYS A 22 1.87 -6.52 5.89
N ASN A 23 2.80 -7.06 6.67
CA ASN A 23 4.21 -6.71 6.57
C ASN A 23 4.92 -7.61 5.53
N SER A 24 6.11 -7.20 5.07
CA SER A 24 6.86 -7.97 4.08
C SER A 24 7.33 -9.34 4.60
N THR A 25 7.20 -9.58 5.91
CA THR A 25 7.47 -10.86 6.57
C THR A 25 6.65 -12.01 5.98
N VAL A 26 5.46 -11.74 5.45
CA VAL A 26 4.64 -12.73 4.71
C VAL A 26 5.27 -13.11 3.37
N LEU A 27 6.05 -12.20 2.77
CA LEU A 27 6.62 -12.34 1.43
C LEU A 27 8.09 -12.79 1.43
N LYS A 28 8.69 -13.02 2.61
CA LYS A 28 10.13 -13.29 2.81
C LYS A 28 10.73 -14.40 1.96
N ASN A 29 9.93 -15.34 1.46
CA ASN A 29 10.39 -16.49 0.66
C ASN A 29 9.85 -16.51 -0.77
N THR A 30 9.37 -15.38 -1.29
CA THR A 30 8.87 -15.29 -2.67
C THR A 30 9.94 -14.69 -3.59
N GLU A 31 10.05 -15.20 -4.81
CA GLU A 31 10.93 -14.70 -5.88
C GLU A 31 10.70 -13.20 -6.16
N TYR A 32 9.46 -12.74 -5.91
CA TYR A 32 9.04 -11.34 -5.94
C TYR A 32 9.85 -10.43 -5.01
N PHE A 33 10.23 -10.90 -3.82
CA PHE A 33 10.97 -10.11 -2.84
C PHE A 33 12.44 -9.87 -3.28
N GLN A 34 13.07 -10.85 -3.94
CA GLN A 34 14.44 -10.69 -4.46
C GLN A 34 14.54 -9.64 -5.58
N GLN A 35 13.49 -9.50 -6.41
CA GLN A 35 13.44 -8.45 -7.43
C GLN A 35 13.19 -7.06 -6.82
N LEU A 36 12.45 -6.99 -5.71
CA LEU A 36 12.17 -5.74 -4.99
C LEU A 36 13.37 -5.20 -4.21
N CYS A 37 14.35 -6.02 -3.83
CA CYS A 37 15.58 -5.57 -3.16
C CYS A 37 16.37 -4.50 -3.95
N THR A 38 16.10 -4.32 -5.25
CA THR A 38 16.73 -3.26 -6.07
C THR A 38 16.01 -1.91 -5.99
N ARG A 39 14.78 -1.87 -5.48
CA ARG A 39 13.96 -0.65 -5.42
C ARG A 39 14.03 -0.01 -4.05
N THR A 40 14.71 1.12 -3.98
CA THR A 40 14.96 1.83 -2.71
C THR A 40 13.93 2.92 -2.37
N ASN A 41 13.03 3.24 -3.30
CA ASN A 41 12.04 4.32 -3.16
C ASN A 41 10.63 3.72 -3.10
N ILE A 42 9.87 4.06 -2.07
CA ILE A 42 8.55 3.48 -1.78
C ILE A 42 7.50 4.58 -1.74
N LEU A 43 6.39 4.34 -2.44
CA LEU A 43 5.15 5.09 -2.29
C LEU A 43 4.14 4.18 -1.59
N LEU A 44 3.83 4.47 -0.32
CA LEU A 44 2.90 3.70 0.49
C LEU A 44 1.54 4.39 0.47
N LEU A 45 0.52 3.67 0.03
CA LEU A 45 -0.88 4.12 0.02
C LEU A 45 -1.66 3.28 1.02
N GLY A 46 -2.34 3.91 1.97
CA GLY A 46 -3.11 3.20 2.99
C GLY A 46 -4.36 3.97 3.40
N ASP A 47 -5.39 3.27 3.84
CA ASP A 47 -6.63 3.86 4.35
C ASP A 47 -6.79 3.62 5.85
N SER A 48 -5.91 2.83 6.47
CA SER A 48 -5.93 2.48 7.88
C SER A 48 -4.55 2.63 8.55
N MET A 49 -4.51 2.68 9.88
CA MET A 49 -3.23 2.70 10.61
C MET A 49 -2.44 1.39 10.45
N GLY A 50 -3.10 0.27 10.14
CA GLY A 50 -2.43 -1.02 9.93
C GLY A 50 -1.56 -1.03 8.67
N ASP A 51 -1.91 -0.20 7.69
CA ASP A 51 -1.22 -0.15 6.39
C ASP A 51 0.17 0.48 6.46
N LEU A 52 0.47 1.24 7.53
CA LEU A 52 1.78 1.81 7.77
C LEU A 52 2.87 0.73 7.89
N SER A 53 2.49 -0.47 8.32
CA SER A 53 3.39 -1.61 8.44
C SER A 53 3.64 -2.33 7.12
N MET A 54 3.02 -1.92 6.00
CA MET A 54 3.21 -2.59 4.70
C MET A 54 4.60 -2.46 4.12
N ALA A 55 5.29 -1.38 4.45
CA ALA A 55 6.69 -1.21 4.07
C ALA A 55 7.66 -1.93 5.04
N ASP A 56 7.16 -2.47 6.16
CA ASP A 56 8.02 -3.12 7.15
C ASP A 56 8.64 -4.38 6.56
N GLY A 57 9.95 -4.29 6.40
CA GLY A 57 10.81 -5.35 5.90
C GLY A 57 11.11 -5.28 4.41
N VAL A 58 10.93 -4.13 3.73
CA VAL A 58 11.65 -3.87 2.47
C VAL A 58 13.13 -3.65 2.82
N ALA A 59 14.01 -4.48 2.25
CA ALA A 59 15.45 -4.33 2.42
C ALA A 59 15.95 -3.06 1.70
N ASP A 60 16.90 -2.34 2.30
CA ASP A 60 17.55 -1.16 1.73
C ASP A 60 16.62 0.01 1.31
N MET A 61 15.52 0.20 2.06
CA MET A 61 14.63 1.36 1.90
C MET A 61 15.40 2.67 2.15
N LYS A 62 15.48 3.55 1.14
CA LYS A 62 16.10 4.88 1.23
C LYS A 62 15.07 5.98 1.42
N ASN A 63 14.00 5.96 0.63
CA ASN A 63 12.95 6.97 0.68
C ASN A 63 11.59 6.29 0.76
N ILE A 64 10.72 6.82 1.61
CA ILE A 64 9.33 6.42 1.72
C ILE A 64 8.45 7.65 1.79
N LEU A 65 7.39 7.67 0.99
CA LEU A 65 6.32 8.65 1.06
C LEU A 65 5.02 7.91 1.39
N ARG A 66 4.38 8.29 2.49
CA ARG A 66 3.13 7.67 2.98
C ARG A 66 1.95 8.59 2.72
N ILE A 67 0.96 8.08 2.00
CA ILE A 67 -0.28 8.78 1.67
C ILE A 67 -1.46 8.03 2.30
N GLY A 68 -2.17 8.71 3.19
CA GLY A 68 -3.28 8.18 3.97
C GLY A 68 -4.62 8.67 3.45
N PHE A 69 -5.51 7.76 3.06
CA PHE A 69 -6.90 8.08 2.68
C PHE A 69 -7.80 8.03 3.91
N LEU A 70 -8.26 9.19 4.36
CA LEU A 70 -9.13 9.35 5.52
C LEU A 70 -10.57 9.57 5.08
N ASN A 71 -11.28 8.47 4.86
CA ASN A 71 -12.66 8.48 4.35
C ASN A 71 -13.74 8.32 5.43
N ASP A 72 -13.39 7.72 6.58
CA ASP A 72 -14.31 7.47 7.70
C ASP A 72 -13.82 8.08 9.02
N ARG A 73 -14.76 8.54 9.86
CA ARG A 73 -14.53 9.18 11.16
C ARG A 73 -13.44 10.26 11.13
N VAL A 74 -13.50 11.12 10.12
CA VAL A 74 -12.47 12.12 9.82
C VAL A 74 -12.09 12.93 11.06
N GLU A 75 -13.06 13.53 11.75
CA GLU A 75 -12.76 14.38 12.93
C GLU A 75 -12.10 13.62 14.09
N GLU A 76 -12.44 12.34 14.29
CA GLU A 76 -11.86 11.52 15.37
C GLU A 76 -10.48 10.98 15.03
N ARG A 77 -10.19 10.79 13.74
CA ARG A 77 -8.98 10.11 13.26
C ARG A 77 -7.94 11.04 12.65
N ARG A 78 -8.32 12.28 12.31
CA ARG A 78 -7.46 13.28 11.65
C ARG A 78 -6.11 13.43 12.33
N GLU A 79 -6.08 13.69 13.64
CA GLU A 79 -4.82 13.87 14.37
C GLU A 79 -3.89 12.66 14.22
N LYS A 80 -4.43 11.45 14.39
CA LYS A 80 -3.64 10.22 14.25
C LYS A 80 -3.11 10.01 12.83
N TYR A 81 -3.88 10.39 11.81
CA TYR A 81 -3.45 10.27 10.41
C TYR A 81 -2.36 11.29 10.09
N ILE A 82 -2.50 12.53 10.56
CA ILE A 82 -1.49 13.59 10.38
C ILE A 82 -0.17 13.22 11.07
N GLU A 83 -0.21 12.57 12.22
CA GLU A 83 1.00 12.10 12.91
C GLU A 83 1.70 10.94 12.20
N ALA A 84 0.95 10.13 11.44
CA ALA A 84 1.44 8.87 10.91
C ALA A 84 1.74 8.88 9.40
N TYR A 85 1.02 9.69 8.62
CA TYR A 85 1.15 9.80 7.17
C TYR A 85 1.79 11.13 6.79
N ASP A 86 2.59 11.11 5.73
CA ASP A 86 3.23 12.33 5.20
C ASP A 86 2.20 13.22 4.47
N ILE A 87 1.20 12.60 3.84
CA ILE A 87 0.08 13.27 3.17
C ILE A 87 -1.21 12.59 3.62
N VAL A 88 -2.20 13.38 4.05
CA VAL A 88 -3.54 12.89 4.39
C VAL A 88 -4.55 13.46 3.40
N LEU A 89 -5.32 12.57 2.76
CA LEU A 89 -6.38 12.92 1.83
C LEU A 89 -7.72 12.67 2.52
N GLU A 90 -8.44 13.73 2.86
CA GLU A 90 -9.70 13.65 3.59
C GLU A 90 -10.87 13.58 2.61
N LYS A 91 -11.66 12.49 2.70
CA LYS A 91 -12.84 12.25 1.84
C LYS A 91 -12.52 12.37 0.34
N ASP A 92 -11.30 12.01 -0.04
CA ASP A 92 -10.86 11.98 -1.42
C ASP A 92 -11.06 10.55 -1.97
N GLU A 93 -11.93 10.43 -2.97
CA GLU A 93 -12.24 9.17 -3.65
C GLU A 93 -11.43 8.99 -4.95
N THR A 94 -10.41 9.83 -5.17
CA THR A 94 -9.58 9.86 -6.37
C THR A 94 -8.14 9.42 -6.09
N LEU A 95 -7.36 9.23 -7.16
CA LEU A 95 -5.91 9.01 -7.09
C LEU A 95 -5.14 10.18 -7.70
N ASP A 96 -5.74 11.37 -7.80
CA ASP A 96 -5.17 12.48 -8.57
C ASP A 96 -3.85 12.97 -7.98
N VAL A 97 -3.75 13.04 -6.65
CA VAL A 97 -2.51 13.40 -5.95
C VAL A 97 -1.42 12.36 -6.21
N VAL A 98 -1.77 11.07 -6.12
CA VAL A 98 -0.86 9.95 -6.39
C VAL A 98 -0.36 10.00 -7.83
N ASN A 99 -1.26 10.17 -8.80
CA ASN A 99 -0.95 10.27 -10.22
C ASN A 99 -0.09 11.51 -10.53
N GLY A 100 -0.37 12.65 -9.89
CA GLY A 100 0.45 13.85 -10.01
C GLY A 100 1.90 13.63 -9.55
N ILE A 101 2.08 12.94 -8.42
CA ILE A 101 3.41 12.55 -7.91
C ILE A 101 4.10 11.59 -8.88
N LEU A 102 3.39 10.56 -9.36
CA LEU A 102 3.95 9.60 -10.31
C LEU A 102 4.35 10.26 -11.63
N HIS A 103 3.53 11.16 -12.17
CA HIS A 103 3.86 11.91 -13.38
C HIS A 103 5.10 12.77 -13.21
N PHE A 104 5.22 13.45 -12.06
CA PHE A 104 6.41 14.23 -11.75
C PHE A 104 7.67 13.36 -11.66
N ILE A 105 7.60 12.22 -10.96
CA ILE A 105 8.75 11.32 -10.76
C ILE A 105 9.16 10.63 -12.06
N LEU A 106 8.18 10.15 -12.84
CA LEU A 106 8.44 9.39 -14.07
C LEU A 106 8.75 10.28 -15.27
N ALA A 107 8.66 11.61 -15.12
CA ALA A 107 8.82 12.59 -16.19
C ALA A 107 7.98 12.27 -17.44
N GLN A 108 6.80 11.64 -17.24
CA GLN A 108 5.88 11.35 -18.33
C GLN A 108 5.04 12.60 -18.64
N PRO A 109 4.93 13.01 -19.91
CA PRO A 109 4.05 14.13 -20.27
C PRO A 109 2.59 13.76 -19.97
N LEU A 110 1.86 14.70 -19.39
CA LEU A 110 0.46 14.61 -18.93
C LEU A 110 -0.59 14.28 -20.01
N TYR A 111 -0.19 13.82 -21.20
CA TYR A 111 -1.07 13.55 -22.32
C TYR A 111 -0.58 12.36 -23.12
N THR A 112 -1.15 11.19 -22.83
CA THR A 112 -1.62 10.23 -23.85
C THR A 112 -2.68 9.33 -23.21
N LEU A 113 -3.93 9.76 -23.24
CA LEU A 113 -5.06 8.83 -23.29
C LEU A 113 -5.74 9.01 -24.66
N PRO A 114 -6.20 7.93 -25.30
CA PRO A 114 -6.88 7.99 -26.59
C PRO A 114 -8.21 8.73 -26.54
#